data_AF-A0A0D8XCT5-F1
#
_entry.id   AF-A0A0D8XCT5-F1
#
_cell.length_a   1.000
_cell.length_b   1.000
_cell.length_c   1.000
_cell.angle_alpha   90.00
_cell.angle_beta   90.00
_cell.angle_gamma   90.00
#
_symmetry.space_group_name_H-M   'P 1'
#
loop_
_entity.id
_entity.type
_entity.pdbx_description
1 polymer ?
#
loop_
_entity_poly.entity_id
_entity_poly.type
_entity_poly.pdbx_seq_one_letter_code
_entity_poly.pdbx_strand_id
1 'polypeptide(L)'
;MDLSLLPEEVLVNVLRLTSPTTVIAAKRLNKKLNRIVEQNHLGKPHVDDFSVEMRTFVSRTRPLGRLQLKNPCGKLHRRVVVTMKRKNKSKYIVQEGIEGPSNSGLNLIGEEMKKVNLDERLSFDGVTADIEFYNMLTAKWNDLRCVNSLSFTLCRLKLSEEQMLSLLTRTNCHSLTFDFCHFEHDIISDKVLSAIVSLQSLRVQPRSDVFLHQLTNATLRSWASSPPTTIALYSCVTNITLQGIYDMIMSLSDDSVVDWDFGRVLPSEGVHGQLFSMMSMSGMTILICDDFRSRRVQLARGDSRIAFNLVKEEAFTI
;
A
#
# COMPACT_ATOMS: atom_id res chain seq x y z
N MET A 1 -10.75 29.17 36.20
CA MET A 1 -10.85 29.84 34.88
C MET A 1 -11.93 29.10 34.11
N ASP A 2 -13.06 29.74 33.78
CA ASP A 2 -14.15 29.07 33.09
C ASP A 2 -13.87 29.00 31.58
N LEU A 3 -13.61 27.79 31.07
CA LEU A 3 -13.37 27.52 29.65
C LEU A 3 -14.56 27.96 28.76
N SER A 4 -15.76 28.09 29.33
CA SER A 4 -16.96 28.49 28.58
C SER A 4 -16.90 29.91 28.01
N LEU A 5 -16.08 30.79 28.61
CA LEU A 5 -15.93 32.20 28.24
C LEU A 5 -14.92 32.45 27.12
N LEU A 6 -14.14 31.44 26.72
CA LEU A 6 -13.16 31.58 25.64
C LEU A 6 -13.84 31.63 24.26
N PRO A 7 -13.24 32.36 23.29
CA PRO A 7 -13.66 32.34 21.89
C PRO A 7 -13.61 30.92 21.32
N GLU A 8 -14.51 30.64 20.38
CA GLU A 8 -14.65 29.30 19.79
C GLU A 8 -13.37 28.81 19.09
N GLU A 9 -12.68 29.69 18.37
CA GLU A 9 -11.41 29.38 17.70
C GLU A 9 -10.30 28.97 18.68
N VAL A 10 -10.22 29.64 19.83
CA VAL A 10 -9.27 29.30 20.90
C VAL A 10 -9.61 27.95 21.50
N LEU A 11 -10.90 27.68 21.73
CA LEU A 11 -11.36 26.38 22.24
C LEU A 11 -11.10 25.24 21.26
N VAL A 12 -11.32 25.46 19.96
CA VAL A 12 -10.99 24.47 18.92
C VAL A 12 -9.50 24.16 18.93
N ASN A 13 -8.63 25.17 18.97
CA ASN A 13 -7.18 24.97 18.98
C ASN A 13 -6.71 24.25 20.25
N VAL A 14 -7.23 24.61 21.42
CA VAL A 14 -6.90 23.93 22.69
C VAL A 14 -7.37 22.48 22.66
N LEU A 15 -8.61 22.21 22.25
CA LEU A 15 -9.19 20.87 22.15
C LEU A 15 -8.49 20.00 21.10
N ARG A 16 -8.00 20.59 20.01
CA ARG A 16 -7.24 19.90 18.98
C ARG A 16 -5.87 19.44 19.47
N LEU A 17 -5.28 20.13 20.44
CA LEU A 17 -3.99 19.79 21.06
C LEU A 17 -4.12 18.88 22.30
N THR A 18 -5.35 18.62 22.78
CA THR A 18 -5.58 17.78 23.95
C THR A 18 -5.85 16.32 23.59
N SER A 19 -5.61 15.41 24.55
CA SER A 19 -5.87 13.98 24.34
C SER A 19 -7.33 13.71 23.99
N PRO A 20 -7.66 12.71 23.14
CA PRO A 20 -9.03 12.38 22.78
C PRO A 20 -9.92 12.08 24.00
N THR A 21 -9.36 11.48 25.05
CA THR A 21 -10.04 11.24 26.32
C THR A 21 -10.46 12.54 27.01
N THR A 22 -9.60 13.55 26.99
CA THR A 22 -9.89 14.88 27.53
C THR A 22 -10.95 15.59 26.68
N VAL A 23 -10.90 15.45 25.36
CA VAL A 23 -11.91 16.02 24.45
C VAL A 23 -13.28 15.36 24.67
N ILE A 24 -13.34 14.04 24.84
CA ILE A 24 -14.58 13.31 25.15
C ILE A 24 -15.12 13.72 26.52
N ALA A 25 -14.25 13.95 27.51
CA ALA A 25 -14.66 14.50 28.81
C ALA A 25 -15.22 15.92 28.65
N ALA A 26 -14.54 16.79 27.91
CA ALA A 26 -14.96 18.17 27.64
C ALA A 26 -16.31 18.24 26.92
N LYS A 27 -16.56 17.33 25.98
CA LYS A 27 -17.85 17.17 25.30
C LYS A 27 -19.02 17.00 26.28
N ARG A 28 -18.80 16.35 27.42
CA ARG A 28 -19.82 16.09 28.45
C ARG A 28 -20.04 17.25 29.42
N LEU A 29 -19.17 18.26 29.43
CA LEU A 29 -19.23 19.37 30.39
C LEU A 29 -20.30 20.40 30.04
N ASN A 30 -20.49 20.73 28.76
CA ASN A 30 -21.47 21.75 28.34
C ASN A 30 -21.92 21.54 26.87
N LYS A 31 -23.17 21.91 26.54
CA LYS A 31 -23.71 21.99 25.18
C LYS A 31 -22.84 22.80 24.21
N LYS A 32 -22.22 23.91 24.64
CA LYS A 32 -21.29 24.70 23.80
C LYS A 32 -20.09 23.85 23.37
N LEU A 33 -19.42 23.18 24.31
CA LEU A 33 -18.30 22.29 24.02
C LEU A 33 -18.74 21.08 23.19
N ASN A 34 -19.92 20.51 23.47
CA ASN A 34 -20.47 19.43 22.66
C ASN A 34 -20.64 19.85 21.18
N ARG A 35 -21.22 21.03 20.95
CA ARG A 35 -21.39 21.58 19.60
C ARG A 35 -20.04 21.81 18.91
N ILE A 36 -19.07 22.40 19.60
CA ILE A 36 -17.72 22.64 19.07
C ILE A 36 -17.03 21.32 18.69
N VAL A 37 -17.09 20.33 19.58
CA VAL A 37 -16.47 19.01 19.39
C VAL A 37 -17.11 18.26 18.22
N GLU A 38 -18.45 18.27 18.10
CA GLU A 38 -19.18 17.62 17.01
C GLU A 38 -18.97 18.32 15.66
N GLN A 39 -19.08 19.66 15.62
CA GLN A 39 -18.94 20.44 14.38
C GLN A 39 -17.52 20.39 13.81
N ASN A 40 -16.51 20.28 14.67
CA ASN A 40 -15.11 20.23 14.26
C ASN A 40 -14.53 18.80 14.27
N HIS A 41 -15.37 17.79 14.52
CA HIS A 41 -14.98 16.38 14.66
C HIS A 41 -13.77 16.16 15.58
N LEU A 42 -13.75 16.85 16.72
CA LEU A 42 -12.67 16.77 17.70
C LEU A 42 -12.82 15.49 18.54
N GLY A 43 -11.70 14.88 18.94
CA GLY A 43 -11.72 13.70 19.82
C GLY A 43 -11.98 12.36 19.12
N LYS A 44 -11.76 12.29 17.80
CA LYS A 44 -11.73 11.00 17.09
C LYS A 44 -10.70 10.06 17.73
N PRO A 45 -11.04 8.79 17.98
CA PRO A 45 -10.07 7.82 18.45
C PRO A 45 -8.99 7.59 17.39
N HIS A 46 -7.76 7.46 17.86
CA HIS A 46 -6.62 7.03 17.05
C HIS A 46 -6.69 5.53 16.78
N VAL A 47 -6.39 5.17 15.53
CA VAL A 47 -6.37 3.81 15.01
C VAL A 47 -5.05 3.61 14.28
N ASP A 48 -4.27 2.65 14.76
CA ASP A 48 -2.98 2.28 14.21
C ASP A 48 -3.18 1.56 12.87
N ASP A 49 -4.09 0.58 12.80
CA ASP A 49 -4.38 -0.18 11.57
C ASP A 49 -5.87 -0.14 11.26
N PHE A 50 -6.21 0.40 10.09
CA PHE A 50 -7.54 0.37 9.52
C PHE A 50 -7.52 -0.53 8.28
N SER A 51 -8.27 -1.62 8.33
CA SER A 51 -8.32 -2.61 7.26
C SER A 51 -9.74 -2.83 6.76
N VAL A 52 -9.90 -2.84 5.44
CA VAL A 52 -11.15 -3.12 4.75
C VAL A 52 -11.02 -4.40 3.94
N GLU A 53 -11.95 -5.33 4.13
CA GLU A 53 -12.01 -6.57 3.37
C GLU A 53 -13.34 -6.67 2.62
N MET A 54 -13.29 -6.84 1.31
CA MET A 54 -14.45 -7.10 0.47
C MET A 54 -14.42 -8.55 -0.01
N ARG A 55 -15.34 -9.37 0.50
CA ARG A 55 -15.41 -10.81 0.20
C ARG A 55 -16.72 -11.16 -0.47
N THR A 56 -16.67 -12.03 -1.48
CA THR A 56 -17.88 -12.65 -2.02
C THR A 56 -18.29 -13.83 -1.15
N PHE A 57 -19.59 -13.94 -0.88
CA PHE A 57 -20.15 -15.11 -0.22
C PHE A 57 -21.44 -15.53 -0.91
N VAL A 58 -21.71 -16.81 -0.89
CA VAL A 58 -22.97 -17.37 -1.41
C VAL A 58 -23.95 -17.41 -0.25
N SER A 59 -25.03 -16.64 -0.34
CA SER A 59 -26.10 -16.71 0.65
C SER A 59 -26.75 -18.09 0.61
N ARG A 60 -26.76 -18.76 1.77
CA ARG A 60 -27.37 -20.07 1.93
C ARG A 60 -28.74 -19.91 2.57
N THR A 61 -29.74 -20.56 2.01
CA THR A 61 -31.09 -20.58 2.56
C THR A 61 -31.24 -21.55 3.75
N ARG A 62 -30.25 -22.42 4.03
CA ARG A 62 -30.27 -23.40 5.12
C ARG A 62 -28.90 -23.58 5.80
N PRO A 63 -28.87 -23.95 7.10
CA PRO A 63 -27.64 -24.17 7.86
C PRO A 63 -26.78 -25.33 7.30
N LEU A 64 -25.48 -25.29 7.63
CA LEU A 64 -24.50 -26.32 7.29
C LEU A 64 -24.96 -27.71 7.78
N GLY A 65 -24.84 -28.74 6.94
CA GLY A 65 -25.05 -30.15 7.32
C GLY A 65 -26.25 -30.87 6.70
N ARG A 66 -27.05 -30.23 5.83
CA ARG A 66 -28.11 -30.92 5.06
C ARG A 66 -27.76 -30.98 3.57
N LEU A 67 -27.75 -32.19 3.01
CA LEU A 67 -27.50 -32.46 1.59
C LEU A 67 -28.55 -31.73 0.72
N GLN A 68 -28.08 -30.92 -0.24
CA GLN A 68 -28.92 -30.32 -1.26
C GLN A 68 -28.99 -31.22 -2.49
N LEU A 69 -30.19 -31.71 -2.80
CA LEU A 69 -30.51 -32.31 -4.09
C LEU A 69 -30.89 -31.19 -5.06
N LYS A 70 -29.98 -30.92 -6.01
CA LYS A 70 -30.11 -30.02 -7.18
C LYS A 70 -29.95 -28.51 -6.95
N ASN A 71 -28.97 -27.95 -7.69
CA ASN A 71 -28.59 -26.55 -7.91
C ASN A 71 -28.35 -25.64 -6.69
N PRO A 72 -27.09 -25.48 -6.25
CA PRO A 72 -26.72 -24.44 -5.30
C PRO A 72 -26.54 -23.09 -6.03
N CYS A 73 -27.56 -22.61 -6.75
CA CYS A 73 -27.52 -21.24 -7.29
C CYS A 73 -27.98 -20.26 -6.22
N GLY A 74 -27.23 -20.20 -5.11
CA GLY A 74 -27.42 -19.16 -4.10
C GLY A 74 -27.00 -17.81 -4.68
N LYS A 75 -27.73 -16.74 -4.35
CA LYS A 75 -27.34 -15.38 -4.79
C LYS A 75 -25.96 -15.08 -4.20
N LEU A 76 -25.04 -14.67 -5.08
CA LEU A 76 -23.73 -14.15 -4.70
C LEU A 76 -23.93 -12.75 -4.12
N HIS A 77 -23.45 -12.56 -2.90
CA HIS A 77 -23.43 -11.28 -2.22
C HIS A 77 -22.00 -10.86 -1.98
N ARG A 78 -21.75 -9.55 -1.94
CA ARG A 78 -20.49 -8.98 -1.48
C ARG A 78 -20.66 -8.51 -0.04
N ARG A 79 -19.74 -8.93 0.82
CA ARG A 79 -19.65 -8.55 2.22
C ARG A 79 -18.46 -7.62 2.39
N VAL A 80 -18.68 -6.50 3.04
CA VAL A 80 -17.65 -5.55 3.43
C VAL A 80 -17.44 -5.68 4.93
N VAL A 81 -16.19 -5.91 5.34
CA VAL A 81 -15.79 -5.98 6.74
C VAL A 81 -14.77 -4.88 6.99
N VAL A 82 -15.08 -3.99 7.93
CA VAL A 82 -14.16 -2.96 8.40
C VAL A 82 -13.62 -3.39 9.76
N THR A 83 -12.31 -3.41 9.86
CA THR A 83 -11.60 -3.79 11.08
C THR A 83 -10.65 -2.68 11.49
N MET A 84 -10.49 -2.51 12.80
CA MET A 84 -9.58 -1.52 13.37
C MET A 84 -8.72 -2.17 14.44
N LYS A 85 -7.49 -1.68 14.57
CA LYS A 85 -6.57 -2.00 15.66
C LYS A 85 -6.07 -0.71 16.27
N ARG A 86 -5.99 -0.67 17.61
CA ARG A 86 -5.37 0.43 18.35
C ARG A 86 -4.10 -0.06 19.02
N LYS A 87 -3.24 0.86 19.41
CA LYS A 87 -2.01 0.56 20.13
C LYS A 87 -2.25 -0.37 21.32
N ASN A 88 -1.47 -1.45 21.36
CA ASN A 88 -1.53 -2.50 22.38
C ASN A 88 -2.90 -3.17 22.55
N LYS A 89 -3.75 -3.15 21.53
CA LYS A 89 -5.05 -3.84 21.51
C LYS A 89 -5.13 -4.83 20.34
N SER A 90 -5.98 -5.85 20.51
CA SER A 90 -6.33 -6.77 19.44
C SER A 90 -7.13 -6.06 18.35
N LYS A 91 -6.98 -6.53 17.11
CA LYS A 91 -7.82 -6.13 15.98
C LYS A 91 -9.26 -6.55 16.25
N TYR A 92 -10.22 -5.66 16.01
CA TYR A 92 -11.64 -5.93 16.21
C TYR A 92 -12.46 -5.51 14.99
N ILE A 93 -13.58 -6.20 14.77
CA ILE A 93 -14.54 -5.87 13.72
C ILE A 93 -15.36 -4.68 14.20
N VAL A 94 -15.37 -3.61 13.41
CA VAL A 94 -16.10 -2.38 13.73
C VAL A 94 -17.48 -2.42 13.12
N GLN A 95 -17.52 -2.76 11.84
CA GLN A 95 -18.74 -2.76 11.07
C GLN A 95 -18.67 -3.86 10.01
N GLU A 96 -19.81 -4.49 9.80
CA GLU A 96 -20.03 -5.45 8.74
C GLU A 96 -21.26 -5.03 7.95
N GLY A 97 -21.15 -5.06 6.63
CA GLY A 97 -22.24 -4.75 5.73
C GLY A 97 -22.29 -5.72 4.56
N ILE A 98 -23.50 -5.91 4.01
CA ILE A 98 -23.71 -6.60 2.75
C ILE A 98 -23.94 -5.53 1.70
N GLU A 99 -23.11 -5.50 0.67
CA GLU A 99 -23.26 -4.63 -0.48
C GLU A 99 -24.51 -5.04 -1.27
N GLY A 100 -25.35 -4.05 -1.59
CA GLY A 100 -26.62 -4.24 -2.27
C GLY A 100 -26.97 -3.02 -3.13
N PRO A 101 -28.04 -3.09 -3.94
CA PRO A 101 -28.41 -2.02 -4.86
C PRO A 101 -28.69 -0.66 -4.19
N SER A 102 -28.98 -0.67 -2.89
CA SER A 102 -29.28 0.51 -2.07
C SER A 102 -28.16 0.92 -1.10
N ASN A 103 -27.08 0.14 -0.98
CA ASN A 103 -25.96 0.43 -0.08
C ASN A 103 -24.64 0.09 -0.78
N SER A 104 -23.89 1.12 -1.20
CA SER A 104 -22.53 0.93 -1.70
C SER A 104 -21.59 0.58 -0.53
N GLY A 105 -20.71 -0.40 -0.74
CA GLY A 105 -19.68 -0.74 0.25
C GLY A 105 -18.80 0.46 0.61
N LEU A 106 -18.62 1.38 -0.34
CA LEU A 106 -17.84 2.61 -0.20
C LEU A 106 -18.45 3.59 0.82
N ASN A 107 -19.77 3.72 0.88
CA ASN A 107 -20.42 4.58 1.87
C ASN A 107 -20.13 4.12 3.29
N LEU A 108 -20.18 2.80 3.52
CA LEU A 108 -19.88 2.21 4.83
C LEU A 108 -18.42 2.47 5.24
N ILE A 109 -17.47 2.31 4.30
CA ILE A 109 -16.05 2.59 4.55
C ILE A 109 -15.86 4.07 4.87
N GLY A 110 -16.45 4.96 4.07
CA GLY A 110 -16.35 6.41 4.26
C GLY A 110 -16.92 6.88 5.59
N GLU A 111 -18.06 6.32 6.02
CA GLU A 111 -18.66 6.62 7.33
C GLU A 111 -17.78 6.17 8.51
N GLU A 112 -17.11 5.01 8.40
CA GLU A 112 -16.19 4.56 9.45
C GLU A 112 -14.88 5.36 9.47
N MET A 113 -14.33 5.71 8.30
CA MET A 113 -13.14 6.57 8.21
C MET A 113 -13.39 7.96 8.79
N LYS A 114 -14.59 8.54 8.59
CA LYS A 114 -14.97 9.83 9.20
C LYS A 114 -14.87 9.82 10.72
N LYS A 115 -15.07 8.68 11.37
CA LYS A 115 -15.13 8.57 12.84
C LYS A 115 -13.75 8.46 13.51
N VAL A 116 -12.67 8.26 12.77
CA VAL A 116 -11.36 7.91 13.33
C VAL A 116 -10.22 8.80 12.82
N ASN A 117 -9.11 8.83 13.56
CA ASN A 117 -7.82 9.34 13.09
C ASN A 117 -6.91 8.15 12.79
N LEU A 118 -6.23 8.19 11.64
CA LEU A 118 -5.41 7.09 11.13
C LEU A 118 -3.94 7.38 11.38
N ASP A 119 -3.26 6.49 12.11
CA ASP A 119 -1.93 6.77 12.64
C ASP A 119 -0.80 5.97 11.97
N GLU A 120 -1.04 4.76 11.44
CA GLU A 120 0.03 3.96 10.82
C GLU A 120 -0.40 3.34 9.47
N ARG A 121 -1.33 2.39 9.47
CA ARG A 121 -1.59 1.51 8.33
C ARG A 121 -3.00 1.64 7.79
N LEU A 122 -3.09 1.73 6.46
CA LEU A 122 -4.30 1.50 5.70
C LEU A 122 -4.14 0.25 4.82
N SER A 123 -5.12 -0.65 4.91
CA SER A 123 -5.12 -1.86 4.10
C SER A 123 -6.48 -2.14 3.46
N PHE A 124 -6.45 -2.55 2.20
CA PHE A 124 -7.62 -2.83 1.39
C PHE A 124 -7.47 -4.19 0.72
N ASP A 125 -8.41 -5.10 0.97
CA ASP A 125 -8.45 -6.45 0.42
C ASP A 125 -9.71 -6.63 -0.44
N GLY A 126 -9.54 -6.99 -1.72
CA GLY A 126 -10.64 -7.27 -2.65
C GLY A 126 -11.43 -6.04 -3.12
N VAL A 127 -10.95 -4.82 -2.84
CA VAL A 127 -11.63 -3.56 -3.17
C VAL A 127 -11.39 -3.18 -4.63
N THR A 128 -12.38 -2.56 -5.26
CA THR A 128 -12.18 -1.85 -6.53
C THR A 128 -11.83 -0.39 -6.23
N ALA A 129 -10.58 -0.01 -6.50
CA ALA A 129 -10.09 1.35 -6.29
C ALA A 129 -10.30 2.17 -7.57
N ASP A 130 -11.48 2.76 -7.69
CA ASP A 130 -11.86 3.67 -8.78
C ASP A 130 -11.89 5.13 -8.30
N ILE A 131 -12.45 6.01 -9.14
CA ILE A 131 -12.53 7.45 -8.86
C ILE A 131 -13.39 7.72 -7.62
N GLU A 132 -14.47 6.95 -7.39
CA GLU A 132 -15.31 7.12 -6.20
C GLU A 132 -14.56 6.73 -4.93
N PHE A 133 -13.84 5.60 -4.98
CA PHE A 133 -12.96 5.18 -3.89
C PHE A 133 -11.87 6.21 -3.60
N TYR A 134 -11.22 6.75 -4.65
CA TYR A 134 -10.23 7.81 -4.51
C TYR A 134 -10.81 9.05 -3.85
N ASN A 135 -11.97 9.54 -4.32
CA ASN A 135 -12.63 10.71 -3.75
C ASN A 135 -13.04 10.49 -2.29
N MET A 136 -13.45 9.26 -1.95
CA MET A 136 -13.74 8.89 -0.57
C MET A 136 -12.48 8.94 0.30
N LEU A 137 -11.37 8.32 -0.13
CA LEU A 137 -10.11 8.35 0.62
C LEU A 137 -9.56 9.77 0.78
N THR A 138 -9.61 10.55 -0.29
CA THR A 138 -9.06 11.91 -0.36
C THR A 138 -10.02 13.00 0.12
N ALA A 139 -11.18 12.63 0.66
CA ALA A 139 -12.11 13.59 1.22
C ALA A 139 -11.48 14.44 2.34
N LYS A 140 -11.96 15.68 2.51
CA LYS A 140 -11.34 16.67 3.42
C LYS A 140 -11.30 16.23 4.89
N TRP A 141 -12.21 15.35 5.31
CA TRP A 141 -12.30 14.85 6.68
C TRP A 141 -11.35 13.69 6.98
N ASN A 142 -10.68 13.14 5.95
CA ASN A 142 -9.67 12.09 6.08
C ASN A 142 -8.29 12.74 6.10
N ASP A 143 -7.67 12.76 7.28
CA ASP A 143 -6.27 13.12 7.43
C ASP A 143 -5.42 11.85 7.27
N LEU A 144 -4.62 11.82 6.21
CA LEU A 144 -3.78 10.67 5.88
C LEU A 144 -2.29 10.92 6.18
N ARG A 145 -1.94 12.08 6.76
CA ARG A 145 -0.54 12.50 6.93
C ARG A 145 0.27 11.58 7.84
N CYS A 146 -0.39 10.91 8.79
CA CYS A 146 0.27 9.96 9.68
C CYS A 146 0.38 8.55 9.08
N VAL A 147 -0.36 8.25 8.01
CA VAL A 147 -0.32 6.92 7.37
C VAL A 147 1.06 6.68 6.79
N ASN A 148 1.73 5.64 7.31
CA ASN A 148 3.06 5.20 6.94
C ASN A 148 3.05 3.93 6.06
N SER A 149 1.96 3.18 6.04
CA SER A 149 1.84 1.93 5.29
C SER A 149 0.54 1.88 4.51
N LEU A 150 0.66 1.72 3.19
CA LEU A 150 -0.45 1.51 2.27
C LEU A 150 -0.35 0.13 1.65
N SER A 151 -1.40 -0.67 1.83
CA SER A 151 -1.44 -2.06 1.38
C SER A 151 -2.72 -2.33 0.60
N PHE A 152 -2.57 -2.81 -0.63
CA PHE A 152 -3.65 -3.27 -1.48
C PHE A 152 -3.43 -4.75 -1.78
N THR A 153 -4.45 -5.57 -1.53
CA THR A 153 -4.38 -7.01 -1.74
C THR A 153 -5.60 -7.44 -2.54
N LEU A 154 -5.41 -8.23 -3.60
CA LEU A 154 -6.51 -8.71 -4.48
C LEU A 154 -7.42 -7.59 -5.04
N CYS A 155 -6.93 -6.35 -5.05
CA CYS A 155 -7.67 -5.17 -5.49
C CYS A 155 -7.66 -5.02 -7.03
N ARG A 156 -8.70 -4.39 -7.56
CA ARG A 156 -8.73 -3.89 -8.94
C ARG A 156 -8.47 -2.38 -8.90
N LEU A 157 -7.29 -1.97 -9.36
CA LEU A 157 -6.82 -0.59 -9.30
C LEU A 157 -7.09 0.10 -10.63
N LYS A 158 -8.10 0.96 -10.63
CA LYS A 158 -8.48 1.79 -11.78
C LYS A 158 -7.96 3.22 -11.70
N LEU A 159 -7.24 3.54 -10.62
CA LEU A 159 -6.66 4.86 -10.40
C LEU A 159 -5.69 5.21 -11.53
N SER A 160 -5.66 6.48 -11.92
CA SER A 160 -4.60 7.00 -12.80
C SER A 160 -3.30 7.21 -12.02
N GLU A 161 -2.19 7.36 -12.76
CA GLU A 161 -0.89 7.72 -12.19
C GLU A 161 -0.98 9.00 -11.34
N GLU A 162 -1.69 10.03 -11.83
CA GLU A 162 -1.87 11.30 -11.11
C GLU A 162 -2.65 11.15 -9.81
N GLN A 163 -3.67 10.29 -9.80
CA GLN A 163 -4.44 9.99 -8.60
C GLN A 163 -3.59 9.22 -7.57
N MET A 164 -2.78 8.27 -8.02
CA MET A 164 -1.87 7.54 -7.14
C MET A 164 -0.81 8.48 -6.54
N LEU A 165 -0.22 9.34 -7.36
CA LEU A 165 0.72 10.38 -6.92
C LEU A 165 0.07 11.32 -5.90
N SER A 166 -1.14 11.82 -6.17
CA SER A 166 -1.86 12.70 -5.26
C SER A 166 -2.23 12.02 -3.95
N LEU A 167 -2.56 10.73 -3.98
CA LEU A 167 -2.80 9.95 -2.77
C LEU A 167 -1.54 9.83 -1.93
N LEU A 168 -0.42 9.42 -2.53
CA LEU A 168 0.84 9.17 -1.83
C LEU A 168 1.44 10.44 -1.23
N THR A 169 1.38 11.57 -1.95
CA THR A 169 1.85 12.88 -1.44
C THR A 169 1.07 13.41 -0.24
N ARG A 170 -0.13 12.86 0.04
CA ARG A 170 -0.92 13.17 1.24
C ARG A 170 -0.59 12.28 2.44
N THR A 171 0.25 11.28 2.24
CA THR A 171 0.68 10.32 3.26
C THR A 171 2.16 10.53 3.59
N ASN A 172 2.59 9.98 4.71
CA ASN A 172 4.02 9.84 5.03
C ASN A 172 4.45 8.39 4.77
N CYS A 173 4.15 7.89 3.57
CA CYS A 173 4.30 6.47 3.23
C CYS A 173 5.77 6.04 3.29
N HIS A 174 6.05 5.02 4.08
CA HIS A 174 7.34 4.30 4.14
C HIS A 174 7.22 2.89 3.57
N SER A 175 6.00 2.33 3.53
CA SER A 175 5.74 0.98 3.03
C SER A 175 4.57 0.98 2.07
N LEU A 176 4.83 0.59 0.82
CA LEU A 176 3.84 0.47 -0.23
C LEU A 176 3.78 -0.98 -0.72
N THR A 177 2.59 -1.58 -0.65
CA THR A 177 2.38 -2.98 -1.03
C THR A 177 1.18 -3.14 -1.95
N PHE A 178 1.40 -3.82 -3.08
CA PHE A 178 0.38 -4.27 -4.01
C PHE A 178 0.52 -5.79 -4.21
N ASP A 179 -0.36 -6.56 -3.59
CA ASP A 179 -0.32 -8.02 -3.64
C ASP A 179 -1.50 -8.61 -4.42
N PHE A 180 -1.18 -9.33 -5.48
CA PHE A 180 -2.13 -9.94 -6.41
C PHE A 180 -3.17 -8.95 -6.97
N CYS A 181 -2.77 -7.69 -7.15
CA CYS A 181 -3.62 -6.65 -7.70
C CYS A 181 -3.76 -6.75 -9.23
N HIS A 182 -4.86 -6.22 -9.76
CA HIS A 182 -5.03 -5.97 -11.19
C HIS A 182 -4.92 -4.47 -11.46
N PHE A 183 -3.96 -4.08 -12.29
CA PHE A 183 -3.69 -2.70 -12.68
C PHE A 183 -4.38 -2.40 -14.01
N GLU A 184 -5.25 -1.40 -14.07
CA GLU A 184 -5.82 -0.92 -15.36
C GLU A 184 -4.94 0.12 -16.05
N HIS A 185 -4.17 0.87 -15.27
CA HIS A 185 -3.22 1.87 -15.73
C HIS A 185 -1.84 1.57 -15.14
N ASP A 186 -0.78 2.09 -15.76
CA ASP A 186 0.54 2.08 -15.14
C ASP A 186 0.58 3.15 -14.04
N ILE A 187 0.49 2.71 -12.79
CA ILE A 187 0.48 3.57 -11.60
C ILE A 187 1.79 3.52 -10.82
N ILE A 188 2.76 2.74 -11.30
CA ILE A 188 4.08 2.58 -10.68
C ILE A 188 5.12 3.11 -11.66
N SER A 189 5.44 4.40 -11.51
CA SER A 189 6.38 5.12 -12.36
C SER A 189 7.51 5.76 -11.56
N ASP A 190 8.55 6.20 -12.26
CA ASP A 190 9.61 7.02 -11.68
C ASP A 190 9.06 8.27 -10.97
N LYS A 191 8.02 8.89 -11.54
CA LYS A 191 7.37 10.08 -10.97
C LYS A 191 6.63 9.75 -9.66
N VAL A 192 5.94 8.62 -9.61
CA VAL A 192 5.20 8.19 -8.41
C VAL A 192 6.16 7.82 -7.29
N LEU A 193 7.20 7.04 -7.58
CA LEU A 193 8.14 6.57 -6.56
C LEU A 193 9.06 7.68 -6.04
N SER A 194 9.49 8.61 -6.91
CA SER A 194 10.29 9.77 -6.48
C SER A 194 9.54 10.73 -5.55
N ALA A 195 8.20 10.70 -5.55
CA ALA A 195 7.39 11.47 -4.62
C ALA A 195 7.39 10.90 -3.18
N ILE A 196 7.84 9.64 -3.01
CA ILE A 196 7.92 8.96 -1.71
C ILE A 196 9.37 9.02 -1.20
N VAL A 197 9.74 10.15 -0.59
CA VAL A 197 11.12 10.41 -0.16
C VAL A 197 11.64 9.43 0.89
N SER A 198 10.75 8.93 1.77
CA SER A 198 11.10 8.05 2.90
C SER A 198 10.71 6.58 2.68
N LEU A 199 10.65 6.13 1.43
CA LEU A 199 10.28 4.75 1.10
C LEU A 199 11.32 3.75 1.65
N GLN A 200 10.86 2.86 2.54
CA GLN A 200 11.67 1.78 3.10
C GLN A 200 11.34 0.44 2.47
N SER A 201 10.07 0.20 2.12
CA SER A 201 9.60 -1.08 1.58
C SER A 201 8.66 -0.87 0.40
N LEU A 202 9.06 -1.41 -0.75
CA LEU A 202 8.23 -1.48 -1.95
C LEU A 202 7.98 -2.93 -2.30
N ARG A 203 6.70 -3.32 -2.38
CA ARG A 203 6.29 -4.63 -2.87
C ARG A 203 5.23 -4.48 -3.94
N VAL A 204 5.51 -5.02 -5.12
CA VAL A 204 4.61 -5.06 -6.26
C VAL A 204 4.55 -6.48 -6.77
N GLN A 205 3.39 -7.09 -6.66
CA GLN A 205 3.08 -8.43 -7.12
C GLN A 205 1.72 -8.39 -7.83
N PRO A 206 1.65 -8.09 -9.13
CA PRO A 206 0.41 -8.19 -9.89
C PRO A 206 -0.14 -9.63 -9.91
N ARG A 207 -1.42 -9.75 -10.27
CA ARG A 207 -2.08 -11.05 -10.49
C ARG A 207 -1.55 -11.81 -11.72
N SER A 208 -1.03 -11.09 -12.69
CA SER A 208 -0.44 -11.61 -13.93
C SER A 208 0.84 -10.84 -14.23
N ASP A 209 1.68 -11.30 -15.16
CA ASP A 209 2.87 -10.55 -15.54
C ASP A 209 2.48 -9.15 -16.05
N VAL A 210 3.15 -8.11 -15.55
CA VAL A 210 2.91 -6.69 -15.92
C VAL A 210 4.23 -6.05 -16.33
N PHE A 211 4.18 -5.26 -17.40
CA PHE A 211 5.30 -4.40 -17.79
C PHE A 211 5.09 -3.00 -17.23
N LEU A 212 5.99 -2.57 -16.34
CA LEU A 212 6.03 -1.23 -15.76
C LEU A 212 6.94 -0.35 -16.62
N HIS A 213 6.39 0.22 -17.70
CA HIS A 213 7.18 0.90 -18.72
C HIS A 213 7.80 2.20 -18.22
N GLN A 214 7.20 2.85 -17.22
CA GLN A 214 7.71 4.10 -16.65
C GLN A 214 8.65 3.90 -15.45
N LEU A 215 8.98 2.66 -15.10
CA LEU A 215 9.92 2.36 -14.04
C LEU A 215 11.32 2.12 -14.63
N THR A 216 12.22 3.09 -14.47
CA THR A 216 13.55 3.11 -15.10
C THR A 216 14.66 3.31 -14.08
N ASN A 217 15.91 3.40 -14.55
CA ASN A 217 17.07 3.77 -13.73
C ASN A 217 16.93 5.14 -13.06
N ALA A 218 15.99 6.01 -13.48
CA ALA A 218 15.74 7.26 -12.77
C ALA A 218 15.28 7.02 -11.32
N THR A 219 14.42 6.01 -11.09
CA THR A 219 14.06 5.59 -9.72
C THR A 219 15.28 5.17 -8.92
N LEU A 220 16.15 4.31 -9.48
CA LEU A 220 17.35 3.84 -8.78
C LEU A 220 18.29 4.99 -8.40
N ARG A 221 18.49 5.95 -9.32
CA ARG A 221 19.28 7.16 -9.06
C ARG A 221 18.67 8.03 -7.96
N SER A 222 17.33 8.12 -7.90
CA SER A 222 16.66 8.87 -6.83
C SER A 222 16.85 8.22 -5.45
N TRP A 223 17.02 6.89 -5.41
CA TRP A 223 17.26 6.13 -4.20
C TRP A 223 18.74 6.06 -3.78
N ALA A 224 19.68 6.49 -4.62
CA ALA A 224 21.11 6.36 -4.35
C ALA A 224 21.57 6.98 -3.01
N SER A 225 20.89 8.03 -2.53
CA SER A 225 21.20 8.68 -1.25
C SER A 225 20.56 8.02 -0.02
N SER A 226 19.42 7.35 -0.21
CA SER A 226 18.64 6.72 0.85
C SER A 226 17.85 5.56 0.26
N PRO A 227 18.50 4.41 0.02
CA PRO A 227 17.85 3.33 -0.70
C PRO A 227 16.84 2.60 0.19
N PRO A 228 15.73 2.09 -0.37
CA PRO A 228 14.78 1.26 0.38
C PRO A 228 15.48 0.01 0.93
N THR A 229 15.11 -0.44 2.12
CA THR A 229 15.60 -1.69 2.69
C THR A 229 15.00 -2.91 1.98
N THR A 230 13.80 -2.78 1.42
CA THR A 230 13.12 -3.86 0.71
C THR A 230 12.55 -3.40 -0.63
N ILE A 231 12.87 -4.14 -1.68
CA ILE A 231 12.29 -3.98 -3.01
C ILE A 231 11.85 -5.37 -3.46
N ALA A 232 10.59 -5.55 -3.84
CA ALA A 232 10.07 -6.85 -4.28
C ALA A 232 9.14 -6.66 -5.48
N LEU A 233 9.68 -6.83 -6.68
CA LEU A 233 8.96 -6.67 -7.95
C LEU A 233 8.66 -8.04 -8.58
N TYR A 234 7.76 -8.82 -7.97
CA TYR A 234 7.43 -10.15 -8.46
C TYR A 234 6.53 -10.10 -9.69
N SER A 235 6.82 -10.90 -10.73
CA SER A 235 6.03 -10.87 -11.98
C SER A 235 5.95 -9.50 -12.66
N CYS A 236 6.90 -8.61 -12.37
CA CYS A 236 7.04 -7.32 -13.03
C CYS A 236 8.21 -7.37 -14.02
N VAL A 237 8.00 -6.86 -15.22
CA VAL A 237 9.06 -6.47 -16.15
C VAL A 237 9.24 -4.96 -16.03
N THR A 238 10.47 -4.46 -16.03
CA THR A 238 10.75 -3.01 -15.89
C THR A 238 11.77 -2.55 -16.93
N ASN A 239 11.92 -1.24 -17.07
CA ASN A 239 12.99 -0.61 -17.85
C ASN A 239 14.23 -0.29 -16.99
N ILE A 240 14.32 -0.84 -15.79
CA ILE A 240 15.55 -0.85 -15.01
C ILE A 240 16.56 -1.74 -15.72
N THR A 241 17.78 -1.23 -15.93
CA THR A 241 18.84 -1.96 -16.60
C THR A 241 19.78 -2.62 -15.60
N LEU A 242 20.52 -3.63 -16.07
CA LEU A 242 21.56 -4.28 -15.29
C LEU A 242 22.63 -3.29 -14.80
N GLN A 243 23.00 -2.32 -15.65
CA GLN A 243 23.92 -1.24 -15.25
C GLN A 243 23.33 -0.38 -14.12
N GLY A 244 22.04 -0.05 -14.16
CA GLY A 244 21.40 0.71 -13.10
C GLY A 244 21.41 -0.04 -11.76
N ILE A 245 21.17 -1.35 -11.78
CA ILE A 245 21.27 -2.21 -10.60
C ILE A 245 22.71 -2.21 -10.08
N TYR A 246 23.71 -2.40 -10.97
CA TYR A 246 25.12 -2.36 -10.59
C TYR A 246 25.51 -1.04 -9.93
N ASP A 247 25.13 0.10 -10.51
CA ASP A 247 25.44 1.44 -9.98
C ASP A 247 24.80 1.63 -8.59
N MET A 248 23.58 1.16 -8.40
CA MET A 248 22.90 1.21 -7.09
C MET A 248 23.63 0.36 -6.04
N ILE A 249 24.07 -0.84 -6.39
CA ILE A 249 24.84 -1.69 -5.47
C ILE A 249 26.18 -1.04 -5.11
N MET A 250 26.86 -0.42 -6.08
CA MET A 250 28.10 0.31 -5.84
C MET A 250 27.93 1.52 -4.91
N SER A 251 26.73 2.08 -4.85
CA SER A 251 26.40 3.20 -3.95
C SER A 251 26.06 2.78 -2.52
N LEU A 252 25.87 1.48 -2.24
CA LEU A 252 25.55 0.98 -0.92
C LEU A 252 26.75 1.11 0.03
N SER A 253 26.47 1.57 1.26
CA SER A 253 27.46 1.45 2.34
C SER A 253 27.61 0.00 2.77
N ASP A 254 28.80 -0.34 3.27
CA ASP A 254 29.13 -1.71 3.69
C ASP A 254 28.26 -2.22 4.85
N ASP A 255 27.71 -1.31 5.66
CA ASP A 255 26.83 -1.61 6.80
C ASP A 255 25.34 -1.71 6.41
N SER A 256 24.99 -1.43 5.14
CA SER A 256 23.59 -1.47 4.70
C SER A 256 23.09 -2.90 4.52
N VAL A 257 21.96 -3.21 5.15
CA VAL A 257 21.23 -4.48 4.98
C VAL A 257 20.03 -4.27 4.06
N VAL A 258 20.01 -4.96 2.93
CA VAL A 258 18.98 -4.82 1.91
C VAL A 258 18.44 -6.16 1.42
N ASP A 259 17.15 -6.20 1.07
CA ASP A 259 16.49 -7.34 0.42
C ASP A 259 15.78 -6.86 -0.85
N TRP A 260 16.46 -7.00 -1.99
CA TRP A 260 16.01 -6.47 -3.27
C TRP A 260 15.76 -7.58 -4.28
N ASP A 261 14.58 -7.55 -4.89
CA ASP A 261 14.22 -8.33 -6.07
C ASP A 261 13.66 -7.39 -7.13
N PHE A 262 14.44 -7.13 -8.17
CA PHE A 262 14.06 -6.24 -9.27
C PHE A 262 13.15 -6.90 -10.30
N GLY A 263 12.72 -8.14 -10.08
CA GLY A 263 11.78 -8.82 -10.96
C GLY A 263 12.43 -9.30 -12.24
N ARG A 264 11.85 -8.94 -13.39
CA ARG A 264 12.36 -9.28 -14.72
C ARG A 264 13.03 -8.06 -15.34
N VAL A 265 14.29 -8.22 -15.70
CA VAL A 265 15.16 -7.23 -16.32
C VAL A 265 15.35 -7.61 -17.79
N LEU A 266 15.10 -6.66 -18.68
CA LEU A 266 15.30 -6.86 -20.11
C LEU A 266 16.80 -6.96 -20.44
N PRO A 267 17.17 -7.83 -21.39
CA PRO A 267 18.56 -7.90 -21.84
C PRO A 267 18.96 -6.59 -22.52
N SER A 268 20.17 -6.12 -22.21
CA SER A 268 20.82 -5.01 -22.92
C SER A 268 22.05 -5.51 -23.67
N GLU A 269 22.55 -4.74 -24.63
CA GLU A 269 23.84 -5.04 -25.25
C GLU A 269 24.94 -5.13 -24.17
N GLY A 270 25.78 -6.16 -24.27
CA GLY A 270 26.88 -6.36 -23.32
C GLY A 270 26.51 -6.97 -21.95
N VAL A 271 25.30 -7.53 -21.78
CA VAL A 271 24.85 -8.20 -20.53
C VAL A 271 25.89 -9.16 -19.96
N HIS A 272 26.58 -9.95 -20.80
CA HIS A 272 27.60 -10.89 -20.35
C HIS A 272 28.81 -10.18 -19.70
N GLY A 273 29.26 -9.07 -20.28
CA GLY A 273 30.34 -8.26 -19.72
C GLY A 273 29.93 -7.61 -18.40
N GLN A 274 28.71 -7.08 -18.33
CA GLN A 274 28.17 -6.47 -17.10
C GLN A 274 28.00 -7.49 -15.97
N LEU A 275 27.49 -8.69 -16.27
CA LEU A 275 27.43 -9.79 -15.30
C LEU A 275 28.82 -10.21 -14.83
N PHE A 276 29.80 -10.23 -15.72
CA PHE A 276 31.18 -10.54 -15.34
C PHE A 276 31.78 -9.49 -14.41
N SER A 277 31.51 -8.21 -14.66
CA SER A 277 31.88 -7.12 -13.76
C SER A 277 31.22 -7.26 -12.38
N MET A 278 29.94 -7.65 -12.33
CA MET A 278 29.24 -7.96 -11.07
C MET A 278 29.90 -9.13 -10.33
N MET A 279 30.27 -10.20 -11.03
CA MET A 279 30.99 -11.35 -10.47
C MET A 279 32.37 -10.99 -9.91
N SER A 280 32.95 -9.89 -10.35
CA SER A 280 34.25 -9.42 -9.89
C SER A 280 34.15 -8.52 -8.64
N MET A 281 32.95 -8.27 -8.12
CA MET A 281 32.75 -7.46 -6.92
C MET A 281 33.27 -8.17 -5.66
N SER A 282 34.15 -7.50 -4.93
CA SER A 282 34.71 -8.02 -3.69
C SER A 282 33.63 -8.27 -2.64
N GLY A 283 33.66 -9.43 -2.00
CA GLY A 283 32.75 -9.79 -0.90
C GLY A 283 31.32 -10.15 -1.33
N MET A 284 31.04 -10.27 -2.63
CA MET A 284 29.76 -10.78 -3.13
C MET A 284 29.83 -12.26 -3.51
N THR A 285 28.83 -13.02 -3.07
CA THR A 285 28.55 -14.37 -3.59
C THR A 285 27.48 -14.27 -4.65
N ILE A 286 27.73 -14.84 -5.83
CA ILE A 286 26.78 -14.85 -6.94
C ILE A 286 26.34 -16.28 -7.22
N LEU A 287 25.03 -16.48 -7.26
CA LEU A 287 24.39 -17.69 -7.74
C LEU A 287 23.61 -17.37 -9.01
N ILE A 288 23.85 -18.14 -10.06
CA ILE A 288 23.14 -18.03 -11.33
C ILE A 288 22.41 -19.35 -11.57
N CYS A 289 21.09 -19.26 -11.71
CA CYS A 289 20.22 -20.38 -12.04
C CYS A 289 19.53 -20.10 -13.37
N ASP A 290 19.82 -20.94 -14.36
CA ASP A 290 19.20 -20.83 -15.69
C ASP A 290 17.92 -21.66 -15.75
N ASP A 291 16.85 -21.07 -16.31
CA ASP A 291 15.68 -21.81 -16.78
C ASP A 291 15.48 -21.59 -18.30
N PHE A 292 14.45 -22.19 -18.89
CA PHE A 292 14.22 -22.09 -20.34
C PHE A 292 13.87 -20.67 -20.82
N ARG A 293 13.34 -19.80 -19.95
CA ARG A 293 12.79 -18.48 -20.31
C ARG A 293 13.63 -17.30 -19.80
N SER A 294 14.44 -17.54 -18.77
CA SER A 294 15.16 -16.52 -18.03
C SER A 294 16.37 -17.09 -17.30
N ARG A 295 17.22 -16.18 -16.84
CA ARG A 295 18.36 -16.46 -15.97
C ARG A 295 18.14 -15.72 -14.65
N ARG A 296 17.89 -16.47 -13.57
CA ARG A 296 17.82 -15.91 -12.21
C ARG A 296 19.24 -15.64 -11.73
N VAL A 297 19.53 -14.39 -11.38
CA VAL A 297 20.78 -13.98 -10.74
C VAL A 297 20.46 -13.61 -9.30
N GLN A 298 21.23 -14.16 -8.37
CA GLN A 298 21.15 -13.85 -6.94
C GLN A 298 22.53 -13.46 -6.44
N LEU A 299 22.59 -12.35 -5.73
CA LEU A 299 23.79 -11.77 -5.15
C LEU A 299 23.59 -11.72 -3.64
N ALA A 300 24.62 -12.07 -2.89
CA ALA A 300 24.63 -12.00 -1.44
C ALA A 300 25.91 -11.32 -0.94
N ARG A 301 25.75 -10.36 -0.01
CA ARG A 301 26.85 -9.70 0.70
C ARG A 301 26.47 -9.56 2.16
N GLY A 302 27.09 -10.37 3.04
CA GLY A 302 26.65 -10.45 4.44
C GLY A 302 25.18 -10.86 4.54
N ASP A 303 24.36 -10.04 5.19
CA ASP A 303 22.90 -10.23 5.32
C ASP A 303 22.12 -9.67 4.13
N SER A 304 22.75 -8.89 3.25
CA SER A 304 22.11 -8.32 2.07
C SER A 304 21.85 -9.36 0.99
N ARG A 305 20.68 -9.29 0.37
CA ARG A 305 20.20 -10.16 -0.70
C ARG A 305 19.72 -9.30 -1.85
N ILE A 306 20.24 -9.55 -3.04
CA ILE A 306 19.83 -8.85 -4.27
C ILE A 306 19.55 -9.89 -5.34
N ALA A 307 18.46 -9.76 -6.07
CA ALA A 307 18.07 -10.71 -7.08
C ALA A 307 17.32 -10.05 -8.25
N PHE A 308 17.38 -10.71 -9.41
CA PHE A 308 16.64 -10.35 -10.60
C PHE A 308 16.63 -11.51 -11.60
N ASN A 309 15.72 -11.48 -12.55
CA ASN A 309 15.61 -12.44 -13.65
C ASN A 309 15.96 -11.74 -14.95
N LEU A 310 17.05 -12.13 -15.60
CA LEU A 310 17.35 -11.68 -16.95
C LEU A 310 16.49 -12.46 -17.95
N VAL A 311 15.65 -11.76 -18.69
CA VAL A 311 14.81 -12.38 -19.73
C VAL A 311 15.70 -12.73 -20.93
N LYS A 312 15.55 -13.93 -21.49
CA LYS A 312 16.27 -14.31 -22.72
C LYS A 312 15.60 -13.66 -23.93
N GLU A 313 16.36 -13.10 -24.87
CA GLU A 313 15.84 -12.41 -26.07
C GLU A 313 14.85 -13.28 -26.88
N GLU A 314 15.05 -14.60 -26.87
CA GLU A 314 14.21 -15.59 -27.55
C GLU A 314 12.76 -15.69 -26.98
N ALA A 315 12.49 -15.09 -25.81
CA ALA A 315 11.17 -15.11 -25.19
C ALA A 315 10.18 -14.08 -25.78
N PHE A 316 10.61 -13.21 -26.70
CA PHE A 316 9.77 -12.18 -27.34
C PHE A 316 9.15 -12.58 -28.69
N THR A 317 9.47 -13.76 -29.22
CA THR A 317 8.85 -14.28 -30.45
C THR A 317 7.63 -15.17 -30.14
N ILE A 318 6.46 -14.55 -29.95
CA ILE A 318 5.14 -15.13 -30.24
C ILE A 318 4.27 -14.06 -30.87
#